data_AF-A0A3P7M526-F1
#
_entry.id   AF-A0A3P7M526-F1
#
_cell.length_a   1.000
_cell.length_b   1.000
_cell.length_c   1.000
_cell.angle_alpha   90.00
_cell.angle_beta   90.00
_cell.angle_gamma   90.00
#
_symmetry.space_group_name_H-M   'P 1'
#
loop_
_entity.id
_entity.type
_entity.pdbx_description
1 polymer ?
#
loop_
_entity_poly.entity_id
_entity_poly.type
_entity_poly.pdbx_seq_one_letter_code
_entity_poly.pdbx_strand_id
1 'polypeptide(L)'
;MGSPVGPFLANVFMRKVEKKSLRDTINDLALYGRFVDDVFCLTSFYAETDALVSKFNNAHPSLQFTAGMEEDDEIAFPDVLLRKQDDGSILRRVFRKKPWTGQNTNLHSFVPLNIKQKSSSEISS
;
A
#
# COMPACT_ATOMS: atom_id res chain seq x y z
N MET A 1 6.98 10.68 7.49
CA MET A 1 5.75 11.47 7.24
C MET A 1 5.74 12.70 8.16
N GLY A 2 6.41 13.79 7.77
CA GLY A 2 6.62 14.96 8.66
C GLY A 2 5.90 16.25 8.23
N SER A 3 5.32 16.29 7.03
CA SER A 3 4.59 17.45 6.52
C SER A 3 3.08 17.17 6.53
N PRO A 4 2.25 18.07 7.10
CA PRO A 4 0.80 17.91 7.13
C PRO A 4 0.15 17.96 5.73
N VAL A 5 0.82 18.58 4.76
CA VAL A 5 0.32 18.71 3.37
C VAL A 5 0.84 17.63 2.42
N GLY A 6 1.89 16.90 2.81
CA GLY A 6 2.51 15.87 1.98
C GLY A 6 1.53 14.81 1.48
N PRO A 7 0.76 14.15 2.36
CA PRO A 7 -0.21 13.12 1.95
C PRO A 7 -1.29 13.66 1.00
N PHE A 8 -1.73 14.91 1.20
CA PHE A 8 -2.71 15.54 0.32
C PHE A 8 -2.16 15.73 -1.10
N LEU A 9 -0.95 16.28 -1.23
CA LEU A 9 -0.31 16.48 -2.52
C LEU A 9 0.00 15.15 -3.21
N ALA A 10 0.47 14.14 -2.46
CA ALA A 10 0.65 12.79 -2.97
C ALA A 10 -0.65 12.22 -3.53
N ASN A 11 -1.76 12.40 -2.80
CA ASN A 11 -3.07 11.92 -3.26
C ASN A 11 -3.55 12.63 -4.54
N VAL A 12 -3.37 13.95 -4.64
CA VAL A 12 -3.70 14.72 -5.85
C VAL A 12 -2.86 14.27 -7.04
N PHE A 13 -1.55 14.07 -6.83
CA PHE A 13 -0.63 13.59 -7.86
C PHE A 13 -1.05 12.20 -8.36
N MET A 14 -1.27 11.25 -7.45
CA MET A 14 -1.69 9.89 -7.80
C MET A 14 -3.03 9.88 -8.54
N ARG A 15 -4.01 10.67 -8.09
CA ARG A 15 -5.30 10.81 -8.79
C ARG A 15 -5.14 11.34 -10.21
N LYS A 16 -4.16 12.22 -10.47
CA LYS A 16 -3.87 12.72 -11.81
C LYS A 16 -3.27 11.63 -12.70
N VAL A 17 -2.35 10.83 -12.16
CA VAL A 17 -1.74 9.68 -12.87
C VAL A 17 -2.81 8.65 -13.20
N GLU A 18 -3.64 8.29 -12.23
CA GLU A 18 -4.78 7.36 -12.41
C GLU A 18 -5.70 7.78 -13.54
N LYS A 19 -6.12 9.05 -13.56
CA LYS A 19 -7.07 9.56 -14.55
C LYS A 19 -6.49 9.78 -15.94
N LYS A 20 -5.17 9.92 -16.06
CA LYS A 20 -4.51 10.24 -17.34
C LYS A 20 -3.82 9.03 -17.96
N SER A 21 -2.92 8.40 -17.20
CA SER A 21 -2.04 7.34 -17.71
C SER A 21 -2.59 5.94 -17.46
N LEU A 22 -3.39 5.75 -16.40
CA LEU A 22 -3.89 4.44 -15.98
C LEU A 22 -5.39 4.26 -16.17
N ARG A 23 -6.07 5.21 -16.80
CA ARG A 23 -7.53 5.22 -16.89
C ARG A 23 -8.07 3.94 -17.52
N ASP A 24 -7.53 3.56 -18.66
CA ASP A 24 -8.02 2.40 -19.41
C ASP A 24 -7.68 1.11 -18.66
N THR A 25 -6.44 0.99 -18.18
CA THR A 25 -6.01 -0.12 -17.32
C THR A 25 -6.91 -0.29 -16.09
N ILE A 26 -7.30 0.81 -15.43
CA ILE A 26 -8.18 0.76 -14.25
C ILE A 26 -9.61 0.35 -14.62
N ASN A 27 -10.11 0.77 -15.78
CA ASN A 27 -11.45 0.40 -16.23
C ASN A 27 -11.55 -1.08 -16.60
N ASP A 28 -10.45 -1.70 -17.02
CA ASP A 28 -10.40 -3.13 -17.33
C ASP A 28 -10.37 -4.02 -16.07
N LEU A 29 -10.08 -3.44 -14.90
CA LEU A 29 -10.08 -4.16 -13.63
C LEU A 29 -11.51 -4.33 -13.09
N ALA A 30 -11.80 -5.50 -12.54
CA ALA A 30 -13.09 -5.77 -11.88
C ALA A 30 -13.26 -4.90 -10.62
N LEU A 31 -12.16 -4.61 -9.94
CA LEU A 31 -12.14 -3.72 -8.79
C LEU A 31 -10.80 -3.00 -8.73
N TYR A 32 -10.83 -1.72 -8.36
CA TYR A 32 -9.65 -0.91 -8.09
C TYR A 32 -9.92 -0.01 -6.87
N GLY A 33 -9.03 -0.06 -5.89
CA GLY A 33 -9.05 0.79 -4.71
C GLY A 33 -7.64 1.16 -4.29
N ARG A 34 -7.46 2.38 -3.76
CA ARG A 34 -6.17 2.84 -3.24
C ARG A 34 -6.32 3.41 -1.84
N PHE A 35 -5.41 3.03 -0.95
CA PHE A 35 -5.23 3.60 0.37
C PHE A 35 -3.83 4.24 0.47
N VAL A 36 -3.78 5.57 0.33
CA VAL A 36 -2.52 6.34 0.28
C VAL A 36 -1.57 5.78 -0.79
N ASP A 37 -0.60 4.95 -0.41
CA ASP A 37 0.42 4.39 -1.29
C ASP A 37 0.12 2.93 -1.70
N ASP A 38 -0.82 2.25 -1.01
CA ASP A 38 -1.18 0.85 -1.28
C ASP A 38 -2.38 0.75 -2.22
N VAL A 39 -2.27 -0.09 -3.25
CA VAL A 39 -3.34 -0.34 -4.23
C VAL A 39 -3.85 -1.76 -4.09
N PHE A 40 -5.16 -1.93 -4.10
CA PHE A 40 -5.84 -3.20 -4.19
C PHE A 40 -6.60 -3.28 -5.52
N CYS A 41 -6.44 -4.38 -6.24
CA CYS A 41 -7.16 -4.60 -7.47
C CYS A 41 -7.59 -6.05 -7.65
N LEU A 42 -8.71 -6.24 -8.34
CA LEU A 42 -9.19 -7.55 -8.77
C LEU A 42 -9.15 -7.60 -10.30
N THR A 43 -8.53 -8.65 -10.83
CA THR A 43 -8.42 -8.90 -12.27
C THR A 43 -8.86 -10.32 -12.58
N SER A 44 -9.50 -10.53 -13.73
CA SER A 44 -9.84 -11.86 -14.23
C SER A 44 -8.65 -12.62 -14.83
N PHE A 45 -7.51 -11.93 -15.03
CA PHE A 45 -6.35 -12.46 -15.73
C PHE A 45 -5.18 -12.67 -14.75
N TYR A 46 -5.13 -13.85 -14.12
CA TYR A 46 -4.02 -14.22 -13.20
C TYR A 46 -2.65 -14.23 -13.88
N ALA A 47 -2.59 -14.53 -15.19
CA ALA A 47 -1.34 -14.67 -15.94
C ALA A 47 -0.66 -13.34 -16.31
N GLU A 48 -1.26 -12.19 -15.99
CA GLU A 48 -0.81 -10.87 -16.47
C GLU A 48 -0.36 -9.91 -15.36
N THR A 49 -0.09 -10.41 -14.16
CA THR A 49 0.37 -9.57 -13.04
C THR A 49 1.59 -8.73 -13.40
N ASP A 50 2.62 -9.33 -14.01
CA ASP A 50 3.83 -8.61 -14.40
C ASP A 50 3.55 -7.57 -15.50
N ALA A 51 2.63 -7.88 -16.42
CA ALA A 51 2.19 -6.94 -17.45
C ALA A 51 1.42 -5.76 -16.83
N LEU A 52 0.56 -6.03 -15.84
CA LEU A 52 -0.16 -5.01 -15.09
C LEU A 52 0.80 -4.11 -14.31
N VAL A 53 1.74 -4.70 -13.56
CA VAL A 53 2.79 -3.95 -12.84
C VAL A 53 3.63 -3.13 -13.80
N SER A 54 3.99 -3.67 -14.96
CA SER A 54 4.72 -2.93 -16.00
C SER A 54 3.91 -1.73 -16.52
N LYS A 55 2.61 -1.89 -16.81
CA LYS A 55 1.72 -0.78 -17.18
C LYS A 55 1.70 0.32 -16.09
N PHE A 56 1.60 -0.09 -14.83
CA PHE A 56 1.64 0.83 -13.68
C PHE A 56 2.98 1.57 -13.56
N ASN A 57 4.09 0.88 -13.73
CA ASN A 57 5.43 1.46 -13.68
C ASN A 57 5.71 2.40 -14.86
N ASN A 58 5.12 2.14 -16.02
CA ASN A 58 5.25 3.01 -17.20
C ASN A 58 4.37 4.27 -17.10
N ALA A 59 3.49 4.39 -16.10
CA ALA A 59 2.59 5.54 -15.96
C ALA A 59 3.31 6.85 -15.64
N HIS A 60 4.42 6.78 -14.90
CA HIS A 60 5.25 7.92 -14.55
C HIS A 60 6.66 7.49 -14.11
N PRO A 61 7.74 8.13 -14.56
CA PRO A 61 9.13 7.72 -14.26
C PRO A 61 9.51 7.78 -12.78
N SER A 62 8.79 8.57 -11.98
CA SER A 62 9.01 8.68 -10.53
C SER A 62 8.19 7.69 -9.70
N LEU A 63 7.41 6.82 -10.32
CA LEU A 63 6.62 5.80 -9.64
C LEU A 63 7.24 4.42 -9.83
N GLN A 64 7.24 3.64 -8.76
CA GLN A 64 7.64 2.25 -8.78
C GLN A 64 6.67 1.45 -7.92
N PHE A 65 5.86 0.64 -8.59
CA PHE A 65 4.91 -0.29 -8.04
C PHE A 65 5.52 -1.69 -8.00
N THR A 66 5.19 -2.39 -6.92
CA THR A 66 5.39 -3.82 -6.75
C THR A 66 4.02 -4.45 -6.48
N ALA A 67 3.81 -5.68 -6.92
CA ALA A 67 2.58 -6.41 -6.64
C ALA A 67 2.90 -7.70 -5.88
N GLY A 68 2.05 -8.00 -4.90
CA GLY A 68 1.89 -9.33 -4.35
C GLY A 68 0.61 -9.96 -4.90
N MET A 69 0.63 -11.26 -5.12
CA MET A 69 -0.58 -12.04 -5.40
C MET A 69 -1.18 -12.56 -4.10
N GLU A 70 -2.44 -12.97 -4.16
CA GLU A 70 -3.02 -13.77 -3.08
C GLU A 70 -2.31 -15.12 -2.96
N GLU A 71 -2.24 -15.64 -1.75
CA GLU A 71 -1.71 -16.96 -1.40
C GLU A 71 -2.75 -17.64 -0.51
N ASP A 72 -3.10 -18.90 -0.80
CA ASP A 72 -4.12 -19.68 -0.07
C ASP A 72 -5.48 -18.96 0.09
N ASP A 73 -5.94 -18.31 -1.01
CA ASP A 73 -7.16 -17.49 -1.08
C ASP A 73 -7.15 -16.26 -0.13
N GLU A 74 -5.96 -15.86 0.32
CA GLU A 74 -5.76 -14.74 1.24
C GLU A 74 -4.82 -13.68 0.67
N ILE A 75 -5.16 -12.41 0.90
CA ILE A 75 -4.30 -11.28 0.56
C ILE A 75 -4.33 -10.23 1.66
N ALA A 76 -3.14 -9.79 2.05
CA ALA A 76 -2.98 -8.72 3.01
C ALA A 76 -3.08 -7.36 2.31
N PHE A 77 -3.98 -6.52 2.81
CA PHE A 77 -4.07 -5.09 2.52
C PHE A 77 -3.82 -4.34 3.84
N PRO A 78 -3.46 -3.04 3.89
CA PRO A 78 -3.11 -2.37 5.13
C PRO A 78 -4.06 -2.66 6.29
N ASP A 79 -3.51 -3.26 7.35
CA ASP A 79 -4.17 -3.70 8.59
C ASP A 79 -5.35 -4.68 8.43
N VAL A 80 -5.60 -5.20 7.21
CA VAL A 80 -6.74 -6.09 6.89
C VAL A 80 -6.28 -7.28 6.04
N LEU A 81 -6.62 -8.47 6.50
CA LEU A 81 -6.49 -9.72 5.75
C LEU A 81 -7.82 -10.01 5.06
N LEU A 82 -7.81 -10.06 3.74
CA LEU A 82 -8.97 -10.42 2.93
C LEU A 82 -8.84 -11.89 2.57
N ARG A 83 -9.87 -12.69 2.85
CA ARG A 83 -9.98 -14.10 2.43
C ARG A 83 -11.17 -14.26 1.50
N LYS A 84 -10.93 -14.87 0.34
CA LYS A 84 -12.00 -15.28 -0.58
C LYS A 84 -12.67 -16.54 -0.04
N GLN A 85 -14.01 -16.54 0.01
CA GLN A 85 -14.80 -17.69 0.43
C GLN A 85 -15.33 -18.45 -0.80
N ASP A 86 -15.70 -19.72 -0.61
CA ASP A 86 -16.21 -20.60 -1.66
C ASP A 86 -17.52 -20.07 -2.30
N ASP A 87 -18.30 -19.30 -1.54
CA ASP A 87 -19.53 -18.64 -2.01
C ASP A 87 -19.26 -17.33 -2.80
N GLY A 88 -17.99 -16.97 -2.98
CA GLY A 88 -17.55 -15.75 -3.66
C GLY A 88 -17.57 -14.50 -2.78
N SER A 89 -17.95 -14.60 -1.50
CA SER A 89 -17.88 -13.48 -0.56
C SER A 89 -16.44 -13.26 -0.05
N ILE A 90 -16.16 -12.06 0.47
CA ILE A 90 -14.87 -11.71 1.04
C ILE A 90 -14.99 -11.61 2.56
N LEU A 91 -14.26 -12.45 3.28
CA LEU A 91 -14.10 -12.38 4.73
C LEU A 91 -12.96 -11.41 5.07
N ARG A 92 -13.22 -10.48 5.99
CA ARG A 92 -12.22 -9.53 6.50
C ARG A 92 -11.77 -9.91 7.91
N ARG A 93 -10.46 -9.98 8.13
CA ARG A 93 -9.85 -10.17 9.46
C ARG A 93 -8.81 -9.08 9.70
N VAL A 94 -8.55 -8.75 10.97
CA VAL A 94 -7.49 -7.80 11.31
C VAL A 94 -6.14 -8.46 11.03
N PHE A 95 -5.32 -7.83 10.18
CA PHE A 95 -3.95 -8.26 9.94
C PHE A 95 -3.02 -7.40 10.80
N ARG A 96 -2.20 -8.03 11.64
CA ARG A 96 -1.13 -7.34 12.36
C ARG A 96 0.18 -7.97 11.94
N LYS A 97 1.05 -7.17 11.32
CA LYS A 97 2.46 -7.57 11.17
C LYS A 97 3.00 -7.91 12.55
N LYS A 98 3.89 -8.90 12.61
CA LYS A 98 4.61 -9.22 13.87
C LYS A 98 5.23 -7.92 14.40
N PRO A 99 5.11 -7.64 15.71
CA PRO A 99 5.67 -6.43 16.28
C PRO A 99 7.16 -6.34 15.95
N TRP A 100 7.55 -5.16 15.51
CA TRP A 100 8.91 -4.83 15.12
C TRP A 100 9.89 -5.03 16.28
N THR A 101 11.04 -5.66 16.02
CA THR A 101 12.06 -6.04 17.01
C THR A 101 12.97 -4.89 17.47
N GLY A 102 12.57 -3.62 17.27
CA GLY A 102 13.08 -2.49 18.06
C GLY A 102 14.28 -1.70 17.51
N GLN A 103 14.38 -1.45 16.20
CA GLN A 103 15.44 -0.57 15.65
C GLN A 103 14.96 0.84 15.30
N ASN A 104 14.90 1.75 16.27
CA ASN A 104 14.45 3.13 16.02
C ASN A 104 15.36 3.98 15.12
N THR A 105 14.77 5.04 14.56
CA THR A 105 15.45 6.08 13.77
C THR A 105 16.72 6.58 14.46
N ASN A 106 17.83 6.63 13.70
CA ASN A 106 19.13 7.11 14.17
C ASN A 106 19.00 8.48 14.87
N LEU A 107 19.62 8.62 16.05
CA LEU A 107 19.60 9.86 16.85
C LEU A 107 20.11 11.08 16.07
N HIS A 108 20.99 10.88 15.08
CA HIS A 108 21.56 11.92 14.23
C HIS A 108 20.75 12.21 12.95
N SER A 109 19.62 11.52 12.73
CA SER A 109 18.73 11.81 11.59
C SER A 109 18.10 13.21 11.71
N PHE A 110 17.72 13.83 10.59
CA PHE A 110 17.11 15.17 10.55
C PHE A 110 15.64 15.20 11.00
N VAL A 111 15.21 14.25 11.83
CA VAL A 111 13.85 14.15 12.38
C VAL A 111 13.77 14.97 13.69
N PRO A 112 12.65 15.69 13.94
CA PRO A 112 12.42 16.45 15.17
C PRO A 112 12.69 15.63 16.46
N LEU A 113 13.32 16.27 17.45
CA LEU A 113 13.76 15.63 18.71
C LEU A 113 12.61 15.03 19.53
N ASN A 114 11.41 15.62 19.47
CA ASN A 114 10.22 15.12 20.16
C ASN A 114 9.73 13.75 19.65
N ILE A 115 10.08 13.38 18.41
CA ILE A 115 9.79 12.06 17.83
C ILE A 115 10.84 11.04 18.30
N LYS A 116 12.08 11.48 18.55
CA LYS A 116 13.19 10.65 19.05
C LYS A 116 13.09 10.33 20.54
N GLN A 117 12.48 11.23 21.35
CA GLN A 117 12.35 11.01 22.80
C GLN A 117 11.21 10.05 23.17
N LYS A 118 10.09 10.05 22.42
CA LYS A 118 8.97 9.12 22.67
C LYS A 118 9.35 7.65 22.52
N SER A 119 10.39 7.33 21.75
CA SER A 119 10.81 5.94 21.53
C SER A 119 11.64 5.33 22.66
N SER A 120 12.06 6.11 23.65
CA SER A 120 12.86 5.62 24.79
C SER A 120 12.05 5.38 26.06
N SER A 121 10.80 5.86 26.12
CA SER A 121 9.95 5.77 27.32
C SER A 121 9.08 4.51 27.41
N GLU A 122 9.10 3.60 26.42
CA GLU A 122 8.28 2.38 26.41
C GLU A 122 9.04 1.10 26.82
N ILE A 123 10.27 1.20 27.35
CA ILE A 123 11.05 0.04 27.85
C ILE A 123 11.10 -0.02 29.39
N SER A 124 10.25 0.74 30.10
CA SER A 124 10.12 0.58 31.55
C SER A 124 8.67 0.71 31.98
N SER A 125 7.95 -0.41 31.94
CA SER A 125 6.93 -0.86 32.91
C SER A 125 6.41 -2.23 32.51
#